data_AF-A0A7M3X937-F1
#
_entry.id   AF-A0A7M3X937-F1
#
_cell.length_a   1.000
_cell.length_b   1.000
_cell.length_c   1.000
_cell.angle_alpha   90.00
_cell.angle_beta   90.00
_cell.angle_gamma   90.00
#
_symmetry.space_group_name_H-M   'P 1'
#
loop_
_entity.id
_entity.type
_entity.pdbx_description
1 polymer ?
#
loop_
_entity_poly.entity_id
_entity_poly.type
_entity_poly.pdbx_seq_one_letter_code
_entity_poly.pdbx_strand_id
1 'polypeptide(L)' 'MTAWSNDRRDDPSPCRAQDQGRFEVTQRDGRARLGKLHTRHGVLETPALLPVVNPNIRTIEPREMWDRYGI' A
#
# COMPACT_ATOMS: atom_id res chain seq x y z
N MET A 1 10.53 -10.02 2.87
CA MET A 1 9.45 -10.74 2.15
C MET A 1 8.45 -11.17 3.19
N THR A 2 7.23 -10.63 3.17
CA THR A 2 6.14 -11.17 3.98
C THR A 2 5.95 -12.62 3.52
N ALA A 3 6.14 -13.58 4.42
CA ALA A 3 5.80 -14.96 4.11
C ALA A 3 4.30 -14.99 3.80
N TRP A 4 3.89 -15.72 2.75
CA TRP A 4 2.47 -15.88 2.45
C TRP A 4 1.77 -16.46 3.68
N SER A 5 0.74 -15.76 4.13
CA SER A 5 -0.04 -16.16 5.31
C SER A 5 -1.44 -16.57 4.89
N ASN A 6 -2.08 -17.44 5.67
CA ASN A 6 -3.51 -17.70 5.52
C ASN A 6 -4.34 -16.90 6.55
N ASP A 7 -3.69 -16.11 7.40
CA ASP A 7 -4.35 -15.32 8.43
C ASP A 7 -4.84 -13.97 7.89
N ARG A 8 -5.89 -13.45 8.52
CA ARG A 8 -6.45 -12.14 8.19
C ARG A 8 -5.54 -11.03 8.72
N ARG A 9 -5.15 -10.07 7.86
CA ARG A 9 -4.34 -8.91 8.23
C ARG A 9 -5.21 -7.71 8.60
N ASP A 10 -4.88 -7.00 9.67
CA ASP A 10 -5.61 -5.79 10.06
C ASP A 10 -5.58 -4.72 8.97
N ASP A 11 -6.63 -3.90 8.92
CA ASP A 11 -6.69 -2.80 7.97
C ASP A 11 -5.68 -1.70 8.39
N PRO A 12 -5.03 -1.02 7.41
CA PRO A 12 -4.04 0.00 7.71
C PRO A 12 -4.66 1.21 8.41
N SER A 13 -3.94 1.75 9.40
CA SER A 13 -4.37 2.95 10.11
C SER A 13 -4.32 4.19 9.20
N PRO A 14 -5.35 5.06 9.23
CA PRO A 14 -5.38 6.29 8.43
C PRO A 14 -4.27 7.26 8.84
N CYS A 15 -3.88 8.16 7.93
CA CYS A 15 -3.04 9.29 8.30
C CYS A 15 -3.78 10.28 9.21
N ARG A 16 -3.03 11.18 9.85
CA ARG A 16 -3.62 12.33 10.56
C ARG A 16 -4.35 13.22 9.55
N ALA A 17 -5.41 13.90 10.00
CA ALA A 17 -6.25 14.73 9.11
C ALA A 17 -5.44 15.81 8.37
N GLN A 18 -4.48 16.44 9.06
CA GLN A 18 -3.62 17.47 8.48
C GLN A 18 -2.60 16.94 7.45
N ASP A 19 -2.33 15.63 7.45
CA ASP A 19 -1.32 15.03 6.56
C ASP A 19 -1.96 14.47 5.28
N GLN A 20 -3.28 14.53 5.11
CA GLN A 20 -3.94 13.94 3.95
C GLN A 20 -3.42 14.53 2.63
N GLY A 21 -2.88 13.67 1.76
CA GLY A 21 -2.30 14.05 0.47
C GLY A 21 -0.84 14.53 0.55
N ARG A 22 -0.26 14.61 1.75
CA ARG A 22 1.16 14.92 1.93
C ARG A 22 2.01 13.80 1.33
N PHE A 23 3.00 14.19 0.52
CA PHE A 23 4.06 13.29 0.05
C PHE A 23 5.39 13.70 0.67
N GLU A 24 6.03 12.76 1.37
CA GLU A 24 7.33 12.94 1.99
C GLU A 24 8.38 12.10 1.29
N VAL A 25 9.56 12.67 0.99
CA VAL A 25 10.72 11.89 0.54
C VAL A 25 11.51 11.50 1.79
N THR A 26 11.65 10.20 2.04
CA THR A 26 12.31 9.65 3.24
C THR A 26 13.78 9.31 3.00
N GLN A 27 14.12 8.90 1.78
CA GLN A 27 15.50 8.58 1.38
C GLN A 27 15.68 8.87 -0.11
N ARG A 28 16.92 9.16 -0.51
CA ARG A 28 17.29 9.45 -1.89
C ARG A 28 18.63 8.83 -2.25
N ASP A 29 18.71 8.28 -3.44
CA ASP A 29 19.96 7.86 -4.09
C ASP A 29 19.93 8.32 -5.55
N GLY A 30 20.83 9.23 -5.93
CA GLY A 30 20.82 9.90 -7.23
C GLY A 30 19.49 10.62 -7.54
N ARG A 31 18.72 10.08 -8.51
CA ARG A 31 17.37 10.55 -8.88
C ARG A 31 16.25 9.67 -8.31
N ALA A 32 16.57 8.51 -7.76
CA ALA A 32 15.61 7.61 -7.12
C ALA A 32 15.19 8.17 -5.76
N ARG A 33 13.94 7.92 -5.37
CA ARG A 33 13.35 8.41 -4.13
C ARG A 33 12.56 7.30 -3.47
N LEU A 34 12.81 7.10 -2.18
CA LEU A 34 11.85 6.47 -1.30
C LEU A 34 10.98 7.56 -0.69
N GLY A 35 9.70 7.26 -0.50
CA GLY A 35 8.76 8.26 0.01
C GLY A 35 7.55 7.65 0.66
N LYS A 36 6.75 8.51 1.29
CA LYS A 36 5.52 8.17 1.99
C LYS A 36 4.41 9.09 1.50
N LEU A 37 3.36 8.51 0.92
CA LEU A 37 2.14 9.21 0.54
C LEU A 37 1.09 8.95 1.62
N HIS A 38 0.64 10.03 2.28
CA HIS A 38 -0.31 9.96 3.38
C HIS A 38 -1.74 9.96 2.86
N THR A 39 -2.46 8.86 3.07
CA THR A 39 -3.85 8.72 2.61
C THR A 39 -4.82 8.40 3.77
N ARG A 40 -6.11 8.54 3.50
CA ARG A 40 -7.18 8.14 4.43
C ARG A 40 -7.24 6.64 4.69
N HIS A 41 -6.61 5.82 3.84
CA HIS A 41 -6.65 4.37 3.91
C HIS A 41 -5.27 3.78 4.23
N GLY A 42 -4.40 4.55 4.89
CA GLY A 42 -3.03 4.14 5.18
C GLY A 42 -1.97 5.02 4.53
N VAL A 43 -0.74 4.87 5.01
CA VAL A 43 0.45 5.47 4.39
C VAL A 43 0.98 4.50 3.33
N LEU A 44 1.13 4.99 2.09
CA LEU A 44 1.70 4.22 0.98
C LEU A 44 3.19 4.55 0.84
N GLU A 45 4.04 3.55 0.96
CA GLU A 45 5.48 3.69 0.72
C GLU A 45 5.79 3.61 -0.78
N THR A 46 6.59 4.53 -1.29
CA THR A 46 7.02 4.57 -2.70
C THR A 46 8.49 4.19 -2.84
N PRO A 47 8.92 3.53 -3.93
CA PRO A 47 8.13 3.20 -5.12
C PRO A 47 7.12 2.08 -4.85
N ALA A 48 5.91 2.21 -5.41
CA ALA A 48 4.82 1.25 -5.25
C ALA A 48 4.35 0.74 -6.61
N LEU A 49 3.99 -0.55 -6.67
CA LEU A 49 3.28 -1.14 -7.80
C LEU A 49 1.86 -1.44 -7.35
N LEU A 50 0.87 -0.84 -8.02
CA LEU A 50 -0.54 -0.99 -7.66
C LEU A 50 -1.21 -1.98 -8.64
N PRO A 51 -1.76 -3.10 -8.16
CA PRO A 51 -2.41 -4.08 -9.02
C PRO A 51 -3.70 -3.51 -9.61
N VAL A 52 -3.99 -3.86 -10.86
CA VAL A 52 -5.25 -3.52 -11.50
C VAL A 52 -6.32 -4.51 -11.06
N VAL A 53 -7.41 -4.01 -10.48
CA VAL A 53 -8.60 -4.81 -10.16
C VAL A 53 -9.63 -4.60 -11.27
N ASN A 54 -9.97 -5.66 -12.00
CA ASN A 54 -11.09 -5.65 -12.95
C ASN A 54 -12.38 -6.07 -12.23
N PRO A 55 -13.37 -5.18 -12.05
CA PRO A 55 -14.60 -5.51 -11.32
C PRO A 55 -15.43 -6.63 -11.97
N ASN A 56 -15.31 -6.81 -13.29
CA ASN A 56 -16.06 -7.83 -14.04
C ASN A 56 -15.45 -9.22 -13.86
N ILE A 57 -14.13 -9.32 -13.74
CA ILE A 57 -13.38 -10.58 -13.65
C ILE A 57 -12.28 -10.41 -12.60
N ARG A 58 -12.53 -10.88 -11.38
CA ARG A 58 -11.61 -10.83 -10.25
C ARG A 58 -10.88 -12.16 -10.10
N THR A 59 -9.76 -12.32 -10.80
CA THR A 59 -8.92 -13.55 -10.73
C THR A 59 -8.37 -13.79 -9.33
N ILE A 60 -8.06 -12.72 -8.61
CA ILE A 60 -7.70 -12.71 -7.19
C ILE A 60 -8.55 -11.62 -6.54
N GLU A 61 -9.20 -11.92 -5.42
CA GLU A 61 -10.00 -10.93 -4.69
C GLU A 61 -9.09 -9.90 -3.99
N PRO A 62 -9.46 -8.60 -3.95
CA PRO A 62 -8.65 -7.57 -3.29
C PRO A 62 -8.32 -7.89 -1.83
N ARG A 63 -9.22 -8.59 -1.13
CA ARG A 63 -8.97 -9.03 0.24
C ARG A 63 -7.90 -10.11 0.33
N GLU A 64 -7.86 -11.04 -0.62
CA GLU A 64 -6.81 -12.06 -0.69
C GLU A 64 -5.45 -11.41 -0.99
N MET A 65 -5.40 -10.39 -1.83
CA MET A 65 -4.19 -9.59 -2.06
C MET A 65 -3.60 -9.05 -0.75
N TRP A 66 -4.46 -8.46 0.10
CA TRP A 66 -4.05 -7.90 1.39
C TRP A 66 -3.65 -8.95 2.43
N ASP A 67 -4.49 -9.97 2.63
CA ASP A 67 -4.33 -10.96 3.69
C ASP A 67 -3.18 -11.94 3.37
N ARG A 68 -3.21 -12.52 2.16
CA ARG A 68 -2.33 -13.62 1.80
C ARG A 68 -1.00 -13.17 1.22
N TYR A 69 -1.04 -12.18 0.34
CA TYR A 69 0.14 -11.72 -0.40
C TYR A 69 0.78 -10.48 0.22
N GLY A 70 0.07 -9.78 1.11
CA GLY A 70 0.59 -8.61 1.82
C GLY A 70 0.81 -7.39 0.93
N ILE A 71 0.13 -7.34 -0.22
CA ILE A 71 0.18 -6.23 -1.19
C ILE A 71 -1.05 -5.32 -1.08
#